data_AF-A0AAV2I900-F1
#
_entry.id   AF-A0AAV2I900-F1
#
_cell.length_a   1.000
_cell.length_b   1.000
_cell.length_c   1.000
_cell.angle_alpha   90.00
_cell.angle_beta   90.00
_cell.angle_gamma   90.00
#
_symmetry.space_group_name_H-M   'P 1'
#
loop_
_entity.id
_entity.type
_entity.pdbx_description
1 polymer ?
#
loop_
_entity_poly.entity_id
_entity_poly.type
_entity_poly.pdbx_seq_one_letter_code
_entity_poly.pdbx_strand_id
1 'polypeptide(L)'
;SFQAVPVASWGRRYFAVTLFDFPSIQITSDGDRNLVRIRFRFHGTRSPTLTYSNVEYAPDKTLHVELDRGGSFSIHHCDKVKEKHNGSLTGSSVVGQFPIGVISGNCDTATYTTNCRNYRLDRWGSTADVVTEMLLPVEAYGTEFIVVSFNKRSPHGVLMIVASENDTEVSIFLTSDGRTKNITLIHAGDLNKEVIIDDHRMVLSDKKIQVVMMSRSACWSSEGLEHQGDSSISLLIPNYLFYVEYFWITPNITPDSYAALVSENDKIEYLVFDLEPVPDTSTWEEVTGPTSYIVTSVRASTGSHSAASTHYFKFGCYLVGITHKAEYMYPAGF
;
A
#
# COMPACT_ATOMS: atom_id res chain seq x y z
N SER A 1 8.40 0.32 7.91
CA SER A 1 7.86 -0.84 8.64
C SER A 1 6.84 -1.53 7.76
N PHE A 2 6.53 -2.81 8.01
CA PHE A 2 5.44 -3.52 7.36
C PHE A 2 4.68 -4.35 8.38
N GLN A 3 3.45 -4.74 8.07
CA GLN A 3 2.68 -5.67 8.90
C GLN A 3 2.84 -7.09 8.36
N ALA A 4 3.37 -7.99 9.18
CA ALA A 4 3.50 -9.38 8.77
C ALA A 4 2.12 -10.06 8.68
N VAL A 5 1.82 -10.66 7.53
CA VAL A 5 0.64 -11.48 7.33
C VAL A 5 0.90 -12.88 7.92
N PRO A 6 -0.01 -13.45 8.75
CA PRO A 6 0.16 -14.79 9.29
C PRO A 6 0.35 -15.84 8.20
N VAL A 7 1.15 -16.88 8.49
CA VAL A 7 1.42 -17.99 7.54
C VAL A 7 0.14 -18.63 7.01
N ALA A 8 -0.88 -18.78 7.86
CA ALA A 8 -2.17 -19.33 7.48
C ALA A 8 -2.90 -18.53 6.39
N SER A 9 -2.55 -17.26 6.22
CA SER A 9 -3.12 -16.33 5.23
C SER A 9 -2.22 -16.17 4.00
N TRP A 10 -1.11 -16.90 3.92
CA TRP A 10 -0.27 -16.92 2.73
C TRP A 10 -0.98 -17.68 1.60
N GLY A 11 -0.69 -17.29 0.36
CA GLY A 11 -1.26 -17.89 -0.84
C GLY A 11 -0.16 -18.31 -1.81
N ARG A 12 -0.56 -18.74 -3.01
CA ARG A 12 0.38 -19.29 -3.99
C ARG A 12 0.86 -18.27 -5.00
N ARG A 13 0.11 -17.19 -5.20
CA ARG A 13 0.36 -16.25 -6.30
C ARG A 13 0.31 -14.81 -5.82
N TYR A 14 1.30 -14.05 -6.26
CA TYR A 14 1.47 -12.64 -5.92
C TYR A 14 1.91 -11.87 -7.17
N PHE A 15 1.59 -10.57 -7.20
CA PHE A 15 2.24 -9.60 -8.08
C PHE A 15 3.04 -8.63 -7.22
N ALA A 16 4.33 -8.48 -7.52
CA ALA A 16 5.18 -7.55 -6.80
C ALA A 16 4.68 -6.11 -7.00
N VAL A 17 4.84 -5.29 -5.97
CA VAL A 17 4.63 -3.84 -6.03
C VAL A 17 5.90 -3.18 -5.51
N THR A 18 6.65 -2.59 -6.43
CA THR A 18 7.84 -1.81 -6.11
C THR A 18 7.70 -0.41 -6.69
N LEU A 19 8.20 0.56 -5.95
CA LEU A 19 8.33 1.94 -6.33
C LEU A 19 9.45 2.13 -7.36
N PHE A 20 9.73 3.40 -7.65
CA PHE A 20 10.63 3.90 -8.69
C PHE A 20 11.95 3.13 -8.78
N ASP A 21 12.91 3.43 -7.91
CA ASP A 21 14.30 2.97 -8.00
C ASP A 21 14.60 1.99 -6.87
N PHE A 22 15.60 1.12 -7.05
CA PHE A 22 16.06 0.16 -6.03
C PHE A 22 14.97 -0.82 -5.52
N PRO A 23 14.27 -1.52 -6.44
CA PRO A 23 13.25 -2.48 -6.06
C PRO A 23 13.83 -3.63 -5.22
N SER A 24 13.00 -4.14 -4.32
CA SER A 24 13.29 -5.27 -3.44
C SER A 24 12.07 -6.18 -3.33
N ILE A 25 12.28 -7.48 -3.52
CA ILE A 25 11.29 -8.53 -3.32
C ILE A 25 11.95 -9.61 -2.47
N GLN A 26 11.32 -9.95 -1.35
CA GLN A 26 11.74 -11.06 -0.50
C GLN A 26 10.63 -12.10 -0.46
N ILE A 27 11.01 -13.36 -0.67
CA ILE A 27 10.10 -14.51 -0.74
C ILE A 27 10.48 -15.46 0.39
N THR A 28 9.50 -15.97 1.13
CA THR A 28 9.71 -16.89 2.25
C THR A 28 8.75 -18.08 2.17
N SER A 29 9.18 -19.23 2.69
CA SER A 29 8.39 -20.47 2.76
C SER A 29 8.39 -21.03 4.19
N ASP A 30 7.23 -21.52 4.66
CA ASP A 30 7.10 -22.22 5.95
C ASP A 30 6.77 -23.72 5.80
N GLY A 31 6.50 -24.16 4.57
CA GLY A 31 6.16 -25.55 4.26
C GLY A 31 7.38 -26.42 3.90
N ASP A 32 7.09 -27.62 3.40
CA ASP A 32 8.08 -28.48 2.73
C ASP A 32 8.74 -27.76 1.55
N ARG A 33 9.76 -28.40 0.95
CA ARG A 33 10.49 -27.88 -0.21
C ARG A 33 9.53 -27.35 -1.28
N ASN A 34 9.58 -26.04 -1.50
CA ASN A 34 8.66 -25.30 -2.33
C ASN A 34 9.37 -24.77 -3.57
N LEU A 35 8.92 -25.20 -4.75
CA LEU A 35 9.39 -24.65 -6.01
C LEU A 35 8.67 -23.33 -6.29
N VAL A 36 9.43 -22.23 -6.32
CA VAL A 36 8.92 -20.90 -6.59
C VAL A 36 9.36 -20.43 -7.98
N ARG A 37 8.39 -19.96 -8.75
CA ARG A 37 8.55 -19.43 -10.10
C ARG A 37 8.35 -17.93 -10.10
N ILE A 38 9.34 -17.19 -10.58
CA ILE A 38 9.33 -15.71 -10.63
C ILE A 38 9.41 -15.28 -12.09
N ARG A 39 8.35 -14.68 -12.62
CA ARG A 39 8.35 -14.07 -13.96
C ARG A 39 8.55 -12.57 -13.82
N PHE A 40 9.67 -12.07 -14.34
CA PHE A 40 10.02 -10.67 -14.19
C PHE A 40 9.26 -9.76 -15.14
N ARG A 41 8.83 -8.62 -14.60
CA ARG A 41 8.37 -7.46 -15.35
C ARG A 41 9.19 -6.27 -14.91
N PHE A 42 9.68 -5.50 -15.88
CA PHE A 42 10.48 -4.31 -15.61
C PHE A 42 9.79 -3.09 -16.22
N HIS A 43 9.63 -2.05 -15.43
CA HIS A 43 9.12 -0.75 -15.86
C HIS A 43 10.17 0.32 -15.60
N GLY A 44 10.53 1.14 -16.60
CA GLY A 44 11.52 2.21 -16.41
C GLY A 44 12.14 2.70 -17.72
N THR A 45 12.96 3.75 -17.63
CA THR A 45 13.65 4.35 -18.80
C THR A 45 14.89 3.58 -19.22
N ARG A 46 15.41 2.72 -18.35
CA ARG A 46 16.45 1.73 -18.66
C ARG A 46 15.82 0.37 -18.48
N SER A 47 15.85 -0.50 -19.49
CA SER A 47 15.45 -1.90 -19.34
C SER A 47 16.46 -2.59 -18.40
N PRO A 48 16.17 -2.72 -17.10
CA PRO A 48 17.11 -3.30 -16.16
C PRO A 48 17.12 -4.80 -16.41
N THR A 49 18.28 -5.41 -16.26
CA THR A 49 18.40 -6.85 -16.16
C THR A 49 18.83 -7.22 -14.75
N LEU A 50 18.38 -8.38 -14.31
CA LEU A 50 18.78 -8.95 -13.03
C LEU A 50 19.71 -10.13 -13.29
N THR A 51 20.88 -10.17 -12.66
CA THR A 51 21.80 -11.30 -12.79
C THR A 51 21.70 -12.20 -11.57
N TYR A 52 21.45 -13.49 -11.78
CA TYR A 52 21.48 -14.52 -10.74
C TYR A 52 22.16 -15.78 -11.27
N SER A 53 23.13 -16.32 -10.51
CA SER A 53 23.92 -17.50 -10.91
C SER A 53 24.53 -17.38 -12.32
N ASN A 54 25.08 -16.21 -12.64
CA ASN A 54 25.63 -15.85 -13.96
C ASN A 54 24.62 -15.88 -15.12
N VAL A 55 23.32 -15.94 -14.84
CA VAL A 55 22.25 -15.83 -15.83
C VAL A 55 21.62 -14.44 -15.72
N GLU A 56 21.49 -13.76 -16.85
CA GLU A 56 20.82 -12.48 -16.97
C GLU A 56 19.32 -12.69 -17.26
N TYR A 57 18.47 -12.10 -16.42
CA TYR A 57 17.03 -12.15 -16.51
C TYR A 57 16.50 -10.81 -17.04
N ALA A 58 16.01 -10.86 -18.28
CA ALA A 58 15.34 -9.76 -18.98
C ALA A 58 13.80 -9.82 -18.75
N PRO A 59 13.01 -8.83 -19.21
CA PRO A 59 11.55 -8.90 -19.14
C PRO A 59 10.99 -10.23 -19.66
N ASP A 60 9.96 -10.73 -18.98
CA ASP A 60 9.27 -12.01 -19.24
C ASP A 60 10.11 -13.29 -19.05
N LYS A 61 11.40 -13.18 -18.74
CA LYS A 61 12.19 -14.34 -18.31
C LYS A 61 11.72 -14.81 -16.94
N THR A 62 11.83 -16.12 -16.76
CA THR A 62 11.37 -16.81 -15.55
C THR A 62 12.55 -17.39 -14.80
N LEU A 63 12.71 -17.02 -13.54
CA LEU A 63 13.61 -17.63 -12.57
C LEU A 63 12.86 -18.70 -11.77
N HIS A 64 13.53 -19.81 -11.50
CA HIS A 64 13.04 -20.84 -10.59
C HIS A 64 13.98 -20.93 -9.40
N VAL A 65 13.41 -20.94 -8.20
CA VAL A 65 14.15 -21.12 -6.95
C VAL A 65 13.44 -22.18 -6.11
N GLU A 66 14.20 -22.94 -5.34
CA GLU A 66 13.66 -23.89 -4.38
C GLU A 66 13.90 -23.37 -2.99
N LEU A 67 12.86 -23.32 -2.17
CA LEU A 67 12.91 -22.88 -0.79
C LEU A 67 12.52 -24.02 0.13
N ASP A 68 13.42 -24.41 1.01
CA ASP A 68 13.10 -25.30 2.13
C ASP A 68 12.32 -24.53 3.21
N ARG A 69 11.83 -25.27 4.21
CA ARG A 69 11.13 -24.70 5.36
C ARG A 69 11.97 -23.63 6.08
N GLY A 70 11.40 -22.45 6.27
CA GLY A 70 12.09 -21.28 6.84
C GLY A 70 13.11 -20.63 5.89
N GLY A 71 13.25 -21.16 4.67
CA GLY A 71 14.10 -20.62 3.64
C GLY A 71 13.53 -19.33 3.07
N SER A 72 14.42 -18.40 2.71
CA SER A 72 14.05 -17.17 2.02
C SER A 72 14.95 -16.87 0.84
N PHE A 73 14.39 -16.16 -0.14
CA PHE A 73 15.10 -15.71 -1.32
C PHE A 73 14.82 -14.24 -1.57
N SER A 74 15.87 -13.47 -1.78
CA SER A 74 15.80 -12.01 -1.92
C SER A 74 16.28 -11.59 -3.29
N ILE A 75 15.47 -10.80 -3.96
CA ILE A 75 15.76 -10.11 -5.21
C ILE A 75 15.84 -8.63 -4.90
N HIS A 76 16.97 -7.98 -5.13
CA HIS A 76 17.07 -6.55 -4.89
C HIS A 76 18.17 -5.87 -5.70
N HIS A 77 18.02 -4.55 -5.88
CA HIS A 77 19.03 -3.69 -6.52
C HIS A 77 19.71 -2.71 -5.54
N CYS A 78 19.73 -3.06 -4.25
CA CYS A 78 20.17 -2.15 -3.18
C CYS A 78 21.67 -1.85 -3.20
N ASP A 79 22.49 -2.73 -3.79
CA ASP A 79 23.95 -2.51 -3.89
C ASP A 79 24.35 -1.50 -4.98
N LYS A 80 23.39 -1.10 -5.83
CA LYS A 80 23.65 -0.28 -7.01
C LYS A 80 23.17 1.16 -6.88
N VAL A 81 23.13 1.70 -5.65
CA VAL A 81 22.70 3.09 -5.36
C VAL A 81 23.41 4.14 -6.23
N LYS A 82 24.68 3.88 -6.58
CA LYS A 82 25.50 4.78 -7.42
C LYS A 82 25.16 4.73 -8.91
N GLU A 83 24.46 3.71 -9.39
CA GLU A 83 24.23 3.48 -10.82
C GLU A 83 22.94 4.14 -11.37
N LYS A 84 22.17 4.86 -10.53
CA LYS A 84 20.86 5.47 -10.88
C LYS A 84 19.99 4.46 -11.66
N HIS A 85 19.56 3.41 -10.96
CA HIS A 85 18.67 2.42 -11.53
C HIS A 85 17.24 2.93 -11.58
N ASN A 86 16.86 3.43 -12.75
CA ASN A 86 15.49 3.81 -13.06
C ASN A 86 14.68 2.56 -13.41
N GLY A 87 14.14 1.83 -12.43
CA GLY A 87 13.28 0.70 -12.76
C GLY A 87 12.55 0.03 -11.60
N SER A 88 11.26 -0.23 -11.82
CA SER A 88 10.37 -0.95 -10.93
C SER A 88 10.18 -2.39 -11.41
N LEU A 89 10.07 -3.32 -10.45
CA LEU A 89 9.68 -4.72 -10.66
C LEU A 89 8.17 -4.93 -10.49
N THR A 90 7.37 -3.87 -10.39
CA THR A 90 5.92 -3.99 -10.23
C THR A 90 5.31 -4.82 -11.34
N GLY A 91 4.37 -5.69 -10.96
CA GLY A 91 3.73 -6.63 -11.88
C GLY A 91 4.55 -7.89 -12.15
N SER A 92 5.77 -8.02 -11.60
CA SER A 92 6.48 -9.30 -11.59
C SER A 92 5.65 -10.33 -10.85
N SER A 93 5.43 -11.49 -11.45
CA SER A 93 4.62 -12.55 -10.86
C SER A 93 5.49 -13.50 -10.05
N VAL A 94 5.09 -13.76 -8.81
CA VAL A 94 5.71 -14.77 -7.95
C VAL A 94 4.68 -15.86 -7.68
N VAL A 95 5.03 -17.11 -8.04
CA VAL A 95 4.13 -18.26 -7.93
C VAL A 95 4.85 -19.41 -7.23
N GLY A 96 4.39 -19.77 -6.03
CA GLY A 96 4.84 -20.95 -5.30
C GLY A 96 4.02 -22.19 -5.68
N GLN A 97 4.65 -23.36 -5.61
CA GLN A 97 3.94 -24.65 -5.66
C GLN A 97 3.02 -24.80 -4.43
N PHE A 98 3.50 -24.36 -3.27
CA PHE A 98 2.76 -24.24 -2.01
C PHE A 98 2.70 -22.78 -1.54
N PRO A 99 1.85 -22.44 -0.56
CA PRO A 99 1.78 -21.07 -0.03
C PRO A 99 3.14 -20.50 0.37
N ILE A 100 3.37 -19.22 0.04
CA ILE A 100 4.60 -18.46 0.31
C ILE A 100 4.26 -17.07 0.85
N GLY A 101 5.14 -16.49 1.64
CA GLY A 101 5.07 -15.08 2.02
C GLY A 101 5.87 -14.25 1.02
N VAL A 102 5.33 -13.10 0.61
CA VAL A 102 6.03 -12.16 -0.28
C VAL A 102 6.04 -10.78 0.34
N ILE A 103 7.24 -10.25 0.57
CA ILE A 103 7.48 -8.86 0.97
C ILE A 103 7.99 -8.13 -0.26
N SER A 104 7.40 -6.98 -0.56
CA SER A 104 7.75 -6.18 -1.74
C SER A 104 7.94 -4.73 -1.33
N GLY A 105 8.86 -4.04 -2.00
CA GLY A 105 9.17 -2.65 -1.71
C GLY A 105 10.45 -2.20 -2.37
N ASN A 106 11.15 -1.27 -1.71
CA ASN A 106 12.36 -0.64 -2.21
C ASN A 106 13.31 -0.36 -1.05
N CYS A 107 14.62 -0.44 -1.31
CA CYS A 107 15.64 -0.15 -0.31
C CYS A 107 15.93 1.33 -0.14
N ASP A 108 15.59 2.13 -1.14
CA ASP A 108 15.74 3.58 -1.14
C ASP A 108 14.52 4.14 -1.89
N THR A 109 13.68 4.86 -1.15
CA THR A 109 12.38 5.31 -1.64
C THR A 109 12.31 6.82 -1.72
N ALA A 110 13.41 7.48 -2.10
CA ALA A 110 13.29 8.87 -2.48
C ALA A 110 12.23 8.99 -3.59
N THR A 111 11.16 9.73 -3.30
CA THR A 111 10.07 9.97 -4.27
C THR A 111 10.15 11.39 -4.80
N TYR A 112 9.43 11.69 -5.87
CA TYR A 112 9.28 13.08 -6.29
C TYR A 112 8.69 13.90 -5.13
N THR A 113 9.32 15.03 -4.83
CA THR A 113 8.81 16.04 -3.92
C THR A 113 8.27 17.22 -4.72
N THR A 114 7.24 17.86 -4.19
CA THR A 114 6.65 19.07 -4.78
C THR A 114 7.13 20.31 -4.06
N ASN A 115 7.07 21.47 -4.70
CA ASN A 115 7.23 22.72 -3.96
C ASN A 115 5.93 23.04 -3.17
N CYS A 116 6.05 23.35 -1.88
CA CYS A 116 4.89 23.56 -0.99
C CYS A 116 4.03 24.79 -1.37
N ARG A 117 4.56 25.74 -2.15
CA ARG A 117 3.83 26.95 -2.55
C ARG A 117 2.92 26.77 -3.76
N ASN A 118 3.27 25.87 -4.67
CA ASN A 118 2.60 25.77 -5.98
C ASN A 118 2.19 24.34 -6.35
N TYR A 119 2.49 23.36 -5.51
CA TYR A 119 2.20 21.93 -5.71
C TYR A 119 2.64 21.39 -7.09
N ARG A 120 3.70 21.97 -7.67
CA ARG A 120 4.34 21.47 -8.89
C ARG A 120 5.50 20.52 -8.56
N LEU A 121 5.54 19.42 -9.31
CA LEU A 121 6.53 18.35 -9.23
C LEU A 121 7.89 18.84 -9.72
N ASP A 122 8.71 19.38 -8.82
CA ASP A 122 9.90 20.09 -9.26
C ASP A 122 11.21 19.35 -8.96
N ARG A 123 11.24 18.38 -8.03
CA ARG A 123 12.49 17.73 -7.58
C ARG A 123 12.35 16.29 -7.10
N TRP A 124 13.46 15.57 -7.10
CA TRP A 124 13.62 14.29 -6.40
C TRP A 124 13.84 14.55 -4.91
N GLY A 125 13.19 13.78 -4.03
CA GLY A 125 13.38 13.86 -2.59
C GLY A 125 14.82 13.60 -2.18
N SER A 126 15.26 14.21 -1.08
CA SER A 126 16.62 14.05 -0.54
C SER A 126 16.69 13.08 0.64
N THR A 127 15.53 12.57 1.10
CA THR A 127 15.43 11.56 2.14
C THR A 127 14.95 10.26 1.50
N ALA A 128 15.54 9.17 1.97
CA ALA A 128 15.44 7.85 1.36
C ALA A 128 15.47 6.83 2.50
N ASP A 129 14.33 6.21 2.73
CA ASP A 129 14.19 5.12 3.69
C ASP A 129 13.85 3.81 2.97
N VAL A 130 13.96 2.70 3.70
CA VAL A 130 13.44 1.42 3.24
C VAL A 130 11.93 1.41 3.44
N VAL A 131 11.19 1.18 2.36
CA VAL A 131 9.73 1.04 2.40
C VAL A 131 9.39 -0.31 1.81
N THR A 132 8.73 -1.13 2.63
CA THR A 132 8.37 -2.51 2.31
C THR A 132 6.98 -2.79 2.83
N GLU A 133 6.31 -3.74 2.21
CA GLU A 133 5.03 -4.26 2.66
C GLU A 133 4.95 -5.77 2.43
N MET A 134 4.31 -6.48 3.34
CA MET A 134 3.97 -7.88 3.08
C MET A 134 2.69 -7.93 2.25
N LEU A 135 2.81 -8.43 1.03
CA LEU A 135 1.71 -8.45 0.09
C LEU A 135 0.64 -9.47 0.50
N LEU A 136 -0.61 -9.15 0.20
CA LEU A 136 -1.69 -10.14 0.19
C LEU A 136 -1.59 -11.02 -1.07
N PRO A 137 -1.97 -12.30 -0.99
CA PRO A 137 -2.04 -13.16 -2.17
C PRO A 137 -3.19 -12.76 -3.10
N VAL A 138 -3.11 -13.16 -4.37
CA VAL A 138 -4.15 -12.86 -5.39
C VAL A 138 -5.53 -13.37 -4.95
N GLU A 139 -5.61 -14.45 -4.19
CA GLU A 139 -6.84 -14.97 -3.63
C GLU A 139 -7.58 -13.94 -2.74
N ALA A 140 -6.82 -13.09 -2.04
CA ALA A 140 -7.30 -12.04 -1.14
C ALA A 140 -7.50 -10.67 -1.82
N TYR A 141 -7.29 -10.56 -3.13
CA TYR A 141 -7.61 -9.35 -3.88
C TYR A 141 -9.12 -9.18 -4.02
N GLY A 142 -9.55 -7.95 -4.25
CA GLY A 142 -10.97 -7.60 -4.37
C GLY A 142 -11.26 -6.66 -5.52
N THR A 143 -12.51 -6.22 -5.59
CA THR A 143 -13.08 -5.38 -6.65
C THR A 143 -13.52 -4.01 -6.13
N GLU A 144 -13.57 -3.83 -4.81
CA GLU A 144 -14.10 -2.63 -4.15
C GLU A 144 -13.15 -2.17 -3.05
N PHE A 145 -12.73 -0.91 -3.15
CA PHE A 145 -11.77 -0.31 -2.22
C PHE A 145 -12.20 1.10 -1.86
N ILE A 146 -11.95 1.48 -0.62
CA ILE A 146 -12.06 2.85 -0.15
C ILE A 146 -10.65 3.40 0.04
N VAL A 147 -10.32 4.44 -0.71
CA VAL A 147 -9.08 5.19 -0.60
C VAL A 147 -9.26 6.22 0.49
N VAL A 148 -8.46 6.08 1.55
CA VAL A 148 -8.47 7.00 2.68
C VAL A 148 -7.44 8.10 2.44
N SER A 149 -7.90 9.35 2.33
CA SER A 149 -7.03 10.51 2.38
C SER A 149 -6.67 10.82 3.83
N PHE A 150 -5.40 11.05 4.11
CA PHE A 150 -4.99 11.57 5.41
C PHE A 150 -4.74 13.08 5.25
N ASN A 151 -5.62 13.90 5.82
CA ASN A 151 -5.74 15.36 5.60
C ASN A 151 -4.58 16.21 6.15
N LYS A 152 -3.39 15.64 6.32
CA LYS A 152 -2.23 16.30 6.95
C LYS A 152 -1.06 16.56 6.00
N ARG A 153 -1.16 16.22 4.71
CA ARG A 153 -0.07 16.39 3.75
C ARG A 153 -0.54 16.59 2.31
N SER A 154 -0.13 17.67 1.66
CA SER A 154 -0.18 17.76 0.19
C SER A 154 1.23 17.68 -0.42
N PRO A 155 1.49 16.81 -1.42
CA PRO A 155 0.58 15.88 -2.09
C PRO A 155 0.48 14.57 -1.30
N HIS A 156 -0.74 14.06 -1.16
CA HIS A 156 -1.13 13.07 -0.15
C HIS A 156 -0.58 11.68 -0.42
N GLY A 157 -0.42 11.30 -1.70
CA GLY A 157 0.16 10.01 -2.05
C GLY A 157 0.03 9.64 -3.52
N VAL A 158 0.49 8.43 -3.83
CA VAL A 158 0.29 7.75 -5.12
C VAL A 158 -0.48 6.47 -4.84
N LEU A 159 -1.60 6.30 -5.54
CA LEU A 159 -2.33 5.06 -5.61
C LEU A 159 -1.73 4.20 -6.72
N MET A 160 -1.36 2.98 -6.39
CA MET A 160 -0.88 1.97 -7.32
C MET A 160 -1.92 0.86 -7.42
N ILE A 161 -2.43 0.65 -8.61
CA ILE A 161 -3.46 -0.36 -8.89
C ILE A 161 -2.85 -1.40 -9.80
N VAL A 162 -2.83 -2.65 -9.34
CA VAL A 162 -2.26 -3.78 -10.08
C VAL A 162 -3.35 -4.79 -10.42
N ALA A 163 -3.50 -5.08 -11.71
CA ALA A 163 -4.45 -6.07 -12.19
C ALA A 163 -4.02 -7.48 -11.81
N SER A 164 -4.95 -8.32 -11.32
CA SER A 164 -4.65 -9.75 -11.21
C SER A 164 -4.94 -10.52 -12.49
N GLU A 165 -5.77 -10.00 -13.38
CA GLU A 165 -6.23 -10.69 -14.58
C GLU A 165 -6.03 -9.79 -15.81
N ASN A 166 -6.17 -10.37 -17.00
CA ASN A 166 -6.14 -9.58 -18.24
C ASN A 166 -7.46 -8.82 -18.40
N ASP A 167 -7.41 -7.75 -19.19
CA ASP A 167 -8.57 -6.94 -19.56
C ASP A 167 -9.39 -6.51 -18.32
N THR A 168 -8.72 -6.01 -17.29
CA THR A 168 -9.36 -5.50 -16.07
C THR A 168 -9.74 -4.04 -16.27
N GLU A 169 -11.01 -3.73 -16.07
CA GLU A 169 -11.55 -2.38 -16.09
C GLU A 169 -11.66 -1.84 -14.67
N VAL A 170 -11.10 -0.66 -14.43
CA VAL A 170 -11.13 -0.01 -13.12
C VAL A 170 -11.72 1.40 -13.25
N SER A 171 -12.63 1.73 -12.35
CA SER A 171 -13.27 3.03 -12.22
C SER A 171 -12.84 3.70 -10.91
N ILE A 172 -12.20 4.86 -11.04
CA ILE A 172 -11.79 5.70 -9.91
C ILE A 172 -12.74 6.90 -9.84
N PHE A 173 -13.43 7.08 -8.71
CA PHE A 173 -14.34 8.22 -8.53
C PHE A 173 -13.53 9.46 -8.15
N LEU A 174 -13.68 10.55 -8.90
CA LEU A 174 -12.85 11.75 -8.76
C LEU A 174 -13.52 12.85 -7.96
N THR A 175 -14.83 13.00 -8.09
CA THR A 175 -15.61 14.01 -7.36
C THR A 175 -17.03 13.52 -7.05
N SER A 176 -17.63 14.13 -6.04
CA SER A 176 -19.00 13.81 -5.57
C SER A 176 -20.09 14.05 -6.62
N ASP A 177 -19.81 14.86 -7.65
CA ASP A 177 -20.68 15.04 -8.83
C ASP A 177 -20.76 13.83 -9.77
N GLY A 178 -20.04 12.75 -9.45
CA GLY A 178 -20.07 11.48 -10.19
C GLY A 178 -19.03 11.38 -11.31
N ARG A 179 -18.10 12.34 -11.44
CA ARG A 179 -17.00 12.19 -12.42
C ARG A 179 -16.12 10.99 -12.06
N THR A 180 -15.92 10.11 -13.05
CA THR A 180 -15.09 8.91 -12.93
C THR A 180 -13.94 8.93 -13.93
N LYS A 181 -12.81 8.37 -13.53
CA LYS A 181 -11.70 8.02 -14.41
C LYS A 181 -11.72 6.52 -14.62
N ASN A 182 -11.97 6.10 -15.86
CA ASN A 182 -11.92 4.70 -16.24
C ASN A 182 -10.55 4.39 -16.85
N ILE A 183 -9.97 3.26 -16.43
CA ILE A 183 -8.71 2.73 -16.93
C ILE A 183 -8.91 1.27 -17.31
N THR A 184 -8.17 0.82 -18.32
CA THR A 184 -8.14 -0.58 -18.73
C THR A 184 -6.71 -1.09 -18.56
N LEU A 185 -6.56 -2.15 -17.76
CA LEU A 185 -5.32 -2.86 -17.54
C LEU A 185 -5.35 -4.13 -18.41
N ILE A 186 -4.55 -4.15 -19.47
CA ILE A 186 -4.66 -5.14 -20.56
C ILE A 186 -4.17 -6.51 -20.11
N HIS A 187 -3.10 -6.56 -19.32
CA HIS A 187 -2.50 -7.81 -18.85
C HIS A 187 -2.50 -7.89 -17.32
N ALA A 188 -2.57 -9.11 -16.81
CA ALA A 188 -2.28 -9.39 -15.41
C ALA A 188 -0.89 -8.85 -15.02
N GLY A 189 -0.82 -8.20 -13.85
CA GLY A 189 0.34 -7.48 -13.37
C GLY A 189 0.48 -6.06 -13.95
N ASP A 190 -0.40 -5.61 -14.86
CA ASP A 190 -0.36 -4.22 -15.35
C ASP A 190 -0.63 -3.26 -14.20
N LEU A 191 0.07 -2.13 -14.24
CA LEU A 191 0.06 -1.11 -13.19
C LEU A 191 -0.53 0.19 -13.72
N ASN A 192 -1.51 0.73 -13.00
CA ASN A 192 -1.85 2.14 -13.09
C ASN A 192 -1.36 2.89 -11.85
N LYS A 193 -0.83 4.11 -12.05
CA LYS A 193 -0.45 5.02 -10.96
C LYS A 193 -1.34 6.26 -11.02
N GLU A 194 -2.06 6.53 -9.94
CA GLU A 194 -2.86 7.75 -9.79
C GLU A 194 -2.28 8.61 -8.68
N VAL A 195 -2.10 9.91 -8.92
CA VAL A 195 -1.77 10.84 -7.84
C VAL A 195 -3.05 11.16 -7.10
N ILE A 196 -3.08 10.89 -5.79
CA ILE A 196 -4.22 11.22 -4.95
C ILE A 196 -4.06 12.67 -4.49
N ILE A 197 -5.08 13.48 -4.80
CA ILE A 197 -5.18 14.87 -4.38
C ILE A 197 -6.51 14.99 -3.66
N ASP A 198 -6.46 15.34 -2.37
CA ASP A 198 -7.57 15.78 -1.51
C ASP A 198 -8.92 15.14 -1.84
N ASP A 199 -9.22 13.97 -1.25
CA ASP A 199 -10.58 13.47 -0.93
C ASP A 199 -10.58 11.94 -0.77
N HIS A 200 -11.36 11.45 0.19
CA HIS A 200 -11.72 10.03 0.29
C HIS A 200 -12.52 9.60 -0.93
N ARG A 201 -12.17 8.48 -1.55
CA ARG A 201 -12.84 8.04 -2.79
C ARG A 201 -12.90 6.54 -2.92
N MET A 202 -13.85 6.09 -3.71
CA MET A 202 -13.99 4.68 -4.04
C MET A 202 -13.18 4.32 -5.30
N VAL A 203 -12.67 3.10 -5.32
CA VAL A 203 -12.13 2.45 -6.51
C VAL A 203 -12.91 1.15 -6.73
N LEU A 204 -13.50 1.04 -7.92
CA LEU A 204 -14.24 -0.14 -8.36
C LEU A 204 -13.52 -0.81 -9.51
N SER A 205 -13.67 -2.13 -9.61
CA SER A 205 -13.09 -2.95 -10.66
C SER A 205 -14.01 -4.10 -11.05
N ASP A 206 -14.00 -4.48 -12.32
CA ASP A 206 -14.76 -5.65 -12.80
C ASP A 206 -14.11 -6.99 -12.38
N LYS A 207 -12.79 -6.99 -12.15
CA LYS A 207 -11.98 -8.15 -11.75
C LYS A 207 -11.14 -7.85 -10.52
N LYS A 208 -10.55 -8.88 -9.93
CA LYS A 208 -9.72 -8.73 -8.73
C LYS A 208 -8.48 -7.86 -9.01
N ILE A 209 -8.25 -6.86 -8.17
CA ILE A 209 -7.07 -5.98 -8.21
C ILE A 209 -6.41 -5.92 -6.84
N GLN A 210 -5.13 -5.54 -6.83
CA GLN A 210 -4.45 -5.06 -5.64
C GLN A 210 -4.33 -3.56 -5.69
N VAL A 211 -4.59 -2.92 -4.55
CA VAL A 211 -4.45 -1.48 -4.41
C VAL A 211 -3.46 -1.19 -3.29
N VAL A 212 -2.45 -0.39 -3.61
CA VAL A 212 -1.39 0.00 -2.69
C VAL A 212 -1.32 1.52 -2.68
N MET A 213 -1.35 2.10 -1.49
CA MET A 213 -1.18 3.52 -1.30
C MET A 213 0.24 3.79 -0.82
N MET A 214 0.88 4.78 -1.43
CA MET A 214 2.20 5.25 -1.03
C MET A 214 2.11 6.73 -0.67
N SER A 215 2.56 7.12 0.53
CA SER A 215 2.77 8.52 0.82
C SER A 215 4.08 9.02 0.20
N ARG A 216 4.10 10.30 -0.18
CA ARG A 216 5.25 10.89 -0.83
C ARG A 216 6.16 11.56 0.19
N SER A 217 7.43 11.71 -0.17
CA SER A 217 8.38 12.53 0.57
C SER A 217 7.82 13.95 0.76
N ALA A 218 8.13 14.56 1.90
CA ALA A 218 7.65 15.89 2.26
C ALA A 218 7.88 16.88 1.10
N CYS A 219 6.93 17.79 0.87
CA CYS A 219 7.20 18.90 -0.04
C CYS A 219 8.36 19.75 0.50
N TRP A 220 9.08 20.39 -0.40
CA TRP A 220 10.20 21.26 -0.05
C TRP A 220 9.77 22.73 -0.11
N SER A 221 10.10 23.51 0.93
CA SER A 221 9.99 24.97 0.93
C SER A 221 11.22 25.59 1.60
N SER A 222 11.55 26.83 1.23
CA SER A 222 12.60 27.60 1.89
C SER A 222 12.19 28.11 3.27
N GLU A 223 10.93 27.95 3.66
CA GLU A 223 10.36 28.49 4.92
C GLU A 223 10.14 27.42 6.00
N GLY A 224 10.37 26.15 5.68
CA GLY A 224 10.45 25.07 6.67
C GLY A 224 9.12 24.69 7.33
N LEU A 225 9.07 23.42 7.76
CA LEU A 225 8.18 22.87 8.80
C LEU A 225 6.73 22.50 8.48
N GLU A 226 6.10 22.94 7.39
CA GLU A 226 4.66 22.62 7.20
C GLU A 226 4.37 21.15 6.86
N HIS A 227 5.34 20.39 6.34
CA HIS A 227 5.11 19.01 5.90
C HIS A 227 6.08 18.05 6.58
N GLN A 228 5.54 17.17 7.41
CA GLN A 228 6.27 16.22 8.25
C GLN A 228 6.13 14.79 7.71
N GLY A 229 7.18 13.98 7.82
CA GLY A 229 7.19 12.53 7.52
C GLY A 229 8.15 12.17 6.39
N ASP A 230 8.42 10.88 6.18
CA ASP A 230 9.01 10.39 4.93
C ASP A 230 7.97 9.54 4.17
N SER A 231 8.38 8.85 3.12
CA SER A 231 7.52 7.96 2.34
C SER A 231 7.15 6.73 3.16
N SER A 232 5.88 6.36 3.10
CA SER A 232 5.34 5.13 3.65
C SER A 232 4.55 4.39 2.56
N ILE A 233 4.32 3.10 2.74
CA ILE A 233 3.47 2.30 1.86
C ILE A 233 2.49 1.52 2.73
N SER A 234 1.30 1.30 2.20
CA SER A 234 0.28 0.49 2.84
C SER A 234 -0.57 -0.19 1.79
N LEU A 235 -1.00 -1.42 2.08
CA LEU A 235 -2.08 -2.03 1.33
C LEU A 235 -3.40 -1.32 1.64
N LEU A 236 -4.18 -1.04 0.61
CA LEU A 236 -5.60 -0.79 0.78
C LEU A 236 -6.31 -2.14 0.69
N ILE A 237 -7.07 -2.45 1.73
CA ILE A 237 -7.70 -3.76 1.87
C ILE A 237 -9.06 -3.71 1.18
N PRO A 238 -9.43 -4.73 0.40
CA PRO A 238 -10.77 -4.82 -0.15
C PRO A 238 -11.84 -4.70 0.92
N ASN A 239 -12.95 -4.01 0.62
CA ASN A 239 -14.03 -3.78 1.58
C ASN A 239 -14.60 -5.09 2.17
N TYR A 240 -14.60 -6.20 1.42
CA TYR A 240 -15.10 -7.49 1.91
C TYR A 240 -14.26 -8.11 3.05
N LEU A 241 -12.99 -7.70 3.16
CA LEU A 241 -12.05 -8.08 4.21
C LEU A 241 -12.10 -7.14 5.42
N PHE A 242 -12.98 -6.14 5.42
CA PHE A 242 -13.29 -5.38 6.63
C PHE A 242 -13.76 -6.31 7.75
N TYR A 243 -13.49 -5.90 8.98
CA TYR A 243 -13.68 -6.71 10.16
C TYR A 243 -14.53 -5.96 11.20
N VAL A 244 -14.93 -6.69 12.23
CA VAL A 244 -15.82 -6.18 13.29
C VAL A 244 -15.07 -5.57 14.46
N GLU A 245 -13.76 -5.81 14.54
CA GLU A 245 -12.90 -5.43 15.65
C GLU A 245 -11.42 -5.39 15.21
N TYR A 246 -10.68 -4.41 15.69
CA TYR A 246 -9.27 -4.22 15.36
C TYR A 246 -8.48 -3.96 16.63
N PHE A 247 -7.27 -4.52 16.71
CA PHE A 247 -6.32 -4.28 17.79
C PHE A 247 -4.98 -3.86 17.21
N TRP A 248 -4.36 -2.86 17.84
CA TRP A 248 -3.02 -2.44 17.44
C TRP A 248 -2.25 -1.80 18.58
N ILE A 249 -0.95 -1.63 18.35
CA ILE A 249 -0.05 -0.91 19.24
C ILE A 249 0.53 0.26 18.49
N THR A 250 0.40 1.45 19.05
CA THR A 250 1.10 2.64 18.59
C THR A 250 2.48 2.71 19.23
N PRO A 251 3.55 2.94 18.45
CA PRO A 251 4.91 2.84 18.97
C PRO A 251 5.27 4.07 19.83
N ASN A 252 6.11 3.87 20.85
CA ASN A 252 6.59 4.91 21.75
C ASN A 252 7.71 5.79 21.14
N ILE A 253 7.51 6.22 19.90
CA ILE A 253 8.42 7.08 19.12
C ILE A 253 7.63 8.26 18.58
N THR A 254 6.92 8.95 19.48
CA THR A 254 6.19 10.23 19.26
C THR A 254 5.71 10.53 17.83
N PRO A 255 4.91 9.68 17.16
CA PRO A 255 4.12 10.13 16.03
C PRO A 255 2.80 10.67 16.56
N ASP A 256 2.32 11.76 15.96
CA ASP A 256 0.89 12.00 15.96
C ASP A 256 0.25 10.83 15.19
N SER A 257 -0.31 9.88 15.93
CA SER A 257 -0.88 8.65 15.41
C SER A 257 -2.40 8.80 15.31
N TYR A 258 -2.97 8.32 14.21
CA TYR A 258 -4.40 8.35 13.94
C TYR A 258 -4.87 7.02 13.41
N ALA A 259 -6.08 6.64 13.84
CA ALA A 259 -6.84 5.57 13.22
C ALA A 259 -7.92 6.21 12.34
N ALA A 260 -7.86 5.95 11.04
CA ALA A 260 -8.93 6.26 10.12
C ALA A 260 -9.94 5.13 10.11
N LEU A 261 -11.16 5.43 10.57
CA LEU A 261 -12.29 4.50 10.61
C LEU A 261 -13.19 4.75 9.41
N VAL A 262 -13.53 3.68 8.69
CA VAL A 262 -14.34 3.71 7.47
C VAL A 262 -15.62 2.92 7.70
N SER A 263 -16.77 3.56 7.66
CA SER A 263 -18.06 2.91 7.94
C SER A 263 -19.18 3.46 7.06
N GLU A 264 -20.25 2.69 6.89
CA GLU A 264 -21.49 3.23 6.34
C GLU A 264 -22.08 4.28 7.30
N ASN A 265 -22.65 5.34 6.73
CA ASN A 265 -23.13 6.51 7.46
C ASN A 265 -24.20 6.19 8.52
N ASP A 266 -25.08 5.23 8.24
CA ASP A 266 -26.15 4.80 9.12
C ASP A 266 -25.68 3.89 10.28
N LYS A 267 -24.38 3.55 10.34
CA LYS A 267 -23.81 2.63 11.33
C LYS A 267 -22.83 3.28 12.31
N ILE A 268 -22.52 4.56 12.14
CA ILE A 268 -21.44 5.21 12.91
C ILE A 268 -21.70 5.29 14.41
N GLU A 269 -22.96 5.36 14.84
CA GLU A 269 -23.35 5.40 16.26
C GLU A 269 -22.97 4.13 17.03
N TYR A 270 -22.68 3.05 16.32
CA TYR A 270 -22.34 1.75 16.87
C TYR A 270 -20.83 1.48 16.91
N LEU A 271 -20.00 2.42 16.43
CA LEU A 271 -18.55 2.32 16.50
C LEU A 271 -18.02 2.78 17.87
N VAL A 272 -17.09 1.99 18.40
CA VAL A 272 -16.35 2.35 19.61
C VAL A 272 -14.85 2.36 19.32
N PHE A 273 -14.14 3.27 19.98
CA PHE A 273 -12.70 3.41 19.99
C PHE A 273 -12.23 3.37 21.46
N ASP A 274 -11.35 2.43 21.80
CA ASP A 274 -10.91 2.18 23.18
C ASP A 274 -12.08 1.99 24.17
N LEU A 275 -13.07 1.20 23.74
CA LEU A 275 -14.31 0.87 24.48
C LEU A 275 -15.27 2.03 24.72
N GLU A 276 -14.96 3.23 24.22
CA GLU A 276 -15.83 4.41 24.29
C GLU A 276 -16.41 4.72 22.90
N PRO A 277 -17.59 5.36 22.79
CA PRO A 277 -18.09 5.84 21.51
C PRO A 277 -17.05 6.71 20.79
N VAL A 278 -16.99 6.61 19.46
CA VAL A 278 -16.12 7.49 18.67
C VAL A 278 -16.42 8.95 19.03
N PRO A 279 -15.41 9.77 19.39
CA PRO A 279 -15.66 11.11 19.94
C PRO A 279 -16.52 11.99 19.03
N ASP A 280 -17.49 12.73 19.59
CA ASP A 280 -18.31 13.68 18.82
C ASP A 280 -17.50 14.81 18.16
N THR A 281 -16.26 15.04 18.62
CA THR A 281 -15.33 16.00 18.02
C THR A 281 -14.71 15.51 16.71
N SER A 282 -14.89 14.24 16.37
CA SER A 282 -14.48 13.66 15.10
C SER A 282 -15.32 14.21 13.95
N THR A 283 -14.66 14.79 12.95
CA THR A 283 -15.32 15.17 11.70
C THR A 283 -15.45 13.94 10.81
N TRP A 284 -16.68 13.62 10.40
CA TRP A 284 -16.97 12.57 9.45
C TRP A 284 -17.01 13.17 8.04
N GLU A 285 -16.25 12.58 7.13
CA GLU A 285 -16.10 13.03 5.74
C GLU A 285 -16.64 11.97 4.79
N GLU A 286 -17.39 12.38 3.78
CA GLU A 286 -17.99 11.46 2.82
C GLU A 286 -16.95 10.84 1.89
N VAL A 287 -17.12 9.55 1.58
CA VAL A 287 -16.36 8.88 0.52
C VAL A 287 -17.01 9.18 -0.81
N THR A 288 -16.26 9.82 -1.71
CA THR A 288 -16.69 10.05 -3.08
C THR A 288 -16.89 8.72 -3.81
N GLY A 289 -18.14 8.43 -4.21
CA GLY A 289 -18.51 7.19 -4.90
C GLY A 289 -19.99 6.86 -4.79
N PRO A 290 -20.44 5.72 -5.33
CA PRO A 290 -21.85 5.30 -5.35
C PRO A 290 -22.28 4.66 -4.02
N THR A 291 -21.71 5.10 -2.90
CA THR A 291 -21.89 4.46 -1.58
C THR A 291 -22.12 5.49 -0.48
N SER A 292 -22.68 5.06 0.65
CA SER A 292 -22.85 5.87 1.86
C SER A 292 -21.67 5.75 2.84
N TYR A 293 -20.49 5.33 2.38
CA TYR A 293 -19.32 5.25 3.25
C TYR A 293 -18.86 6.65 3.66
N ILE A 294 -18.49 6.76 4.93
CA ILE A 294 -17.88 7.94 5.53
C ILE A 294 -16.63 7.53 6.28
N VAL A 295 -15.71 8.47 6.43
CA VAL A 295 -14.42 8.28 7.09
C VAL A 295 -14.28 9.30 8.21
N THR A 296 -13.71 8.88 9.33
CA THR A 296 -13.18 9.82 10.33
C THR A 296 -11.81 9.40 10.79
N SER A 297 -11.05 10.34 11.33
CA SER A 297 -9.74 10.11 11.93
C SER A 297 -9.80 10.35 13.44
N VAL A 298 -9.50 9.32 14.22
CA VAL A 298 -9.41 9.40 15.69
C VAL A 298 -7.94 9.41 16.08
N ARG A 299 -7.53 10.32 16.97
CA ARG A 299 -6.15 10.37 17.47
C ARG A 299 -5.91 9.20 18.42
N ALA A 300 -4.88 8.43 18.17
CA ALA A 300 -4.40 7.36 19.05
C ALA A 300 -3.17 7.86 19.82
N SER A 301 -3.19 7.73 21.15
CA SER A 301 -2.03 8.00 21.99
C SER A 301 -0.98 6.89 21.83
N THR A 302 0.12 6.91 22.60
CA THR A 302 1.04 5.77 22.64
C THR A 302 0.45 4.66 23.51
N GLY A 303 0.37 3.44 23.00
CA GLY A 303 -0.11 2.30 23.77
C GLY A 303 -0.85 1.26 22.92
N SER A 304 -1.62 0.44 23.61
CA SER A 304 -2.55 -0.51 22.99
C SER A 304 -3.87 0.18 22.75
N HIS A 305 -4.45 -0.04 21.58
CA HIS A 305 -5.73 0.52 21.18
C HIS A 305 -6.63 -0.53 20.55
N SER A 306 -7.92 -0.24 20.53
CA SER A 306 -8.92 -1.05 19.87
C SER A 306 -9.98 -0.19 19.19
N ALA A 307 -10.54 -0.70 18.10
CA ALA A 307 -11.75 -0.17 17.50
C ALA A 307 -12.70 -1.34 17.24
N ALA A 308 -13.98 -1.19 17.57
CA ALA A 308 -14.94 -2.28 17.42
C ALA A 308 -16.33 -1.78 17.03
N SER A 309 -17.10 -2.69 16.46
CA SER A 309 -18.53 -2.53 16.22
C SER A 309 -19.32 -3.21 17.34
N THR A 310 -20.18 -2.45 18.02
CA THR A 310 -21.10 -3.00 19.05
C THR A 310 -22.22 -3.87 18.46
N HIS A 311 -22.42 -3.81 17.14
CA HIS A 311 -23.50 -4.51 16.42
C HIS A 311 -22.97 -5.48 15.35
N TYR A 312 -21.69 -5.88 15.46
CA TYR A 312 -21.05 -6.87 14.59
C TYR A 312 -21.09 -6.56 13.07
N PHE A 313 -21.23 -5.28 12.69
CA PHE A 313 -21.02 -4.88 11.29
C PHE A 313 -19.54 -4.69 11.00
N LYS A 314 -19.16 -4.92 9.74
CA LYS A 314 -17.78 -4.77 9.27
C LYS A 314 -17.50 -3.30 8.96
N PHE A 315 -16.34 -2.81 9.37
CA PHE A 315 -15.84 -1.47 9.05
C PHE A 315 -14.35 -1.55 8.72
N GLY A 316 -13.82 -0.54 8.03
CA GLY A 316 -12.40 -0.46 7.72
C GLY A 316 -11.64 0.31 8.78
N CYS A 317 -10.41 -0.08 9.08
CA CYS A 317 -9.52 0.63 9.99
C CYS A 317 -8.12 0.72 9.39
N TYR A 318 -7.61 1.94 9.25
CA TYR A 318 -6.27 2.22 8.74
C TYR A 318 -5.51 3.07 9.74
N LEU A 319 -4.23 2.75 9.95
CA LEU A 319 -3.39 3.44 10.90
C LEU A 319 -2.38 4.28 10.15
N VAL A 320 -2.23 5.52 10.60
CA VAL A 320 -1.19 6.43 10.12
C VAL A 320 -0.50 7.06 11.31
N GLY A 321 0.83 7.18 11.25
CA GLY A 321 1.59 7.92 12.24
C GLY A 321 2.63 8.78 11.55
N ILE A 322 2.66 10.07 11.92
CA ILE A 322 3.51 11.06 11.27
C ILE A 322 4.40 11.72 12.33
N THR A 323 5.70 11.83 12.02
CA THR A 323 6.69 12.64 12.74
C THR A 323 7.41 13.53 11.74
N HIS A 324 8.25 14.47 12.18
CA HIS A 324 9.05 15.31 11.28
C HIS A 324 9.87 14.52 10.23
N LYS A 325 10.31 13.29 10.52
CA LYS A 325 11.24 12.52 9.63
C LYS A 325 10.83 11.09 9.33
N ALA A 326 9.74 10.62 9.89
CA ALA A 326 9.30 9.24 9.73
C ALA A 326 7.78 9.20 9.64
N GLU A 327 7.29 8.26 8.84
CA GLU A 327 5.88 7.98 8.70
C GLU A 327 5.68 6.46 8.67
N TYR A 328 4.54 6.01 9.19
CA TYR A 328 4.03 4.67 8.92
C TYR A 328 2.58 4.77 8.47
N MET A 329 2.20 3.82 7.63
CA MET A 329 0.82 3.59 7.24
C MET A 329 0.62 2.09 7.11
N TYR A 330 -0.46 1.54 7.66
CA TYR A 330 -0.82 0.14 7.47
C TYR A 330 -2.30 -0.08 7.82
N PRO A 331 -2.99 -1.06 7.24
CA PRO A 331 -4.30 -1.49 7.74
C PRO A 331 -4.21 -1.97 9.18
N ALA A 332 -5.21 -1.72 10.03
CA ALA A 332 -5.16 -2.28 11.38
C ALA A 332 -5.28 -3.82 11.36
N GLY A 333 -4.59 -4.47 12.31
CA GLY A 333 -4.61 -5.91 12.47
C GLY A 333 -5.78 -6.42 13.32
N PHE A 334 -5.97 -7.74 13.25
CA PHE A 334 -6.75 -8.53 14.19
C PHE A 334 -5.80 -9.25 15.14
#